data_AF-A0A1G1TJ98-F1
#
_entry.id   AF-A0A1G1TJ98-F1
#
_cell.length_a   1.000
_cell.length_b   1.000
_cell.length_c   1.000
_cell.angle_alpha   90.00
_cell.angle_beta   90.00
_cell.angle_gamma   90.00
#
_symmetry.space_group_name_H-M   'P 1'
#
loop_
_entity.id
_entity.type
_entity.pdbx_description
1 polymer ?
#
loop_
_entity_poly.entity_id
_entity_poly.type
_entity_poly.pdbx_seq_one_letter_code
_entity_poly.pdbx_strand_id
1 'polypeptide(L)'
;MVLLVRLPPDQFHKLHRNVFLNKMLQALGLVMADVVLVNVESHLPVALTSLRRELAATQVVAFGRNLLDVAVRNTQIYEPVQFTIQGLSYLAAAEIEMVEYDVSLKKRLWPGLQRMFLG
;
A
#
# COMPACT_ATOMS: atom_id res chain seq x y z
N MET A 1 3.02 8.40 3.93
CA MET A 1 2.65 7.33 2.96
C MET A 1 1.16 7.03 3.06
N VAL A 2 0.52 6.57 1.98
CA VAL A 2 -0.85 6.01 2.02
C VAL A 2 -0.79 4.48 1.90
N LEU A 3 -1.54 3.77 2.74
CA LEU A 3 -1.81 2.33 2.59
C LEU A 3 -3.26 2.12 2.17
N LEU A 4 -3.45 1.51 1.00
CA LEU A 4 -4.77 1.08 0.55
C LEU A 4 -4.99 -0.37 0.95
N VAL A 5 -6.15 -0.66 1.54
CA VAL A 5 -6.60 -2.00 1.87
C VAL A 5 -8.07 -2.17 1.50
N ARG A 6 -8.54 -3.41 1.47
CA ARG A 6 -9.97 -3.72 1.48
C ARG A 6 -10.21 -4.77 2.55
N LEU A 7 -10.74 -4.33 3.70
CA LEU A 7 -10.97 -5.17 4.86
C LEU A 7 -12.37 -4.92 5.44
N PRO A 8 -12.97 -5.90 6.14
CA PRO A 8 -14.12 -5.66 6.99
C PRO A 8 -13.82 -4.54 8.01
N PRO A 9 -14.80 -3.70 8.38
CA PRO A 9 -14.59 -2.55 9.27
C PRO A 9 -13.87 -2.90 10.57
N ASP A 10 -14.25 -4.01 11.23
CA ASP A 10 -13.64 -4.43 12.51
C ASP A 10 -12.17 -4.81 12.38
N GLN A 11 -11.75 -5.33 11.23
CA GLN A 11 -10.35 -5.63 10.95
C GLN A 11 -9.57 -4.35 10.63
N PHE A 12 -10.17 -3.46 9.83
CA PHE A 12 -9.58 -2.18 9.49
C PHE A 12 -9.29 -1.33 10.74
N HIS A 13 -10.24 -1.27 11.68
CA HIS A 13 -10.07 -0.55 12.96
C HIS A 13 -8.93 -1.09 13.84
N LYS A 14 -8.44 -2.31 13.59
CA LYS A 14 -7.32 -2.90 14.34
C LYS A 14 -5.98 -2.74 13.62
N LEU A 15 -6.00 -2.26 12.38
CA LEU A 15 -4.85 -2.27 11.49
C LEU A 15 -3.71 -1.36 11.98
N HIS A 16 -4.02 -0.26 12.66
CA HIS A 16 -3.01 0.62 13.29
C HIS A 16 -2.19 -0.07 14.38
N ARG A 17 -2.70 -1.17 14.95
CA ARG A 17 -2.01 -1.99 15.97
C ARG A 17 -1.39 -3.25 15.40
N ASN A 18 -1.46 -3.45 14.08
CA ASN A 18 -0.95 -4.65 13.44
C ASN A 18 0.58 -4.74 13.60
N VAL A 19 1.06 -5.86 14.13
CA VAL A 19 2.49 -6.05 14.46
C VAL A 19 3.34 -6.15 13.20
N PHE A 20 2.84 -6.83 12.16
CA PHE A 20 3.53 -6.92 10.88
C PHE A 20 3.72 -5.55 10.23
N LEU A 21 2.65 -4.76 10.12
CA LEU A 21 2.73 -3.40 9.59
C LEU A 21 3.69 -2.53 10.38
N ASN A 22 3.59 -2.52 11.72
CA ASN A 22 4.46 -1.69 12.53
C ASN A 22 5.95 -2.05 12.33
N LYS A 23 6.28 -3.34 12.24
CA LYS A 23 7.67 -3.76 11.94
C LYS A 23 8.11 -3.38 10.52
N MET A 24 7.21 -3.52 9.54
CA MET A 24 7.47 -3.12 8.15
C MET A 24 7.75 -1.62 8.07
N LEU A 25 6.92 -0.78 8.70
CA LEU A 25 7.11 0.67 8.73
C LEU A 25 8.42 1.05 9.41
N GLN A 26 8.72 0.46 10.57
CA GLN A 26 9.98 0.71 11.27
C GLN A 26 11.20 0.38 10.41
N ALA A 27 11.17 -0.72 9.65
CA ALA A 27 12.24 -1.10 8.74
C ALA A 27 12.41 -0.12 7.56
N LEU A 28 11.38 0.67 7.25
CA LEU A 28 11.41 1.76 6.27
C LEU A 28 11.70 3.12 6.91
N GLY A 29 12.00 3.18 8.21
CA GLY A 29 12.21 4.43 8.95
C GLY A 29 10.94 5.25 9.22
N LEU A 30 9.77 4.60 9.17
CA LEU A 30 8.45 5.22 9.35
C LEU A 30 7.78 4.74 10.63
N VAL A 31 6.84 5.54 11.15
CA VAL A 31 5.91 5.13 12.20
C VAL A 31 4.47 5.17 11.68
N MET A 32 3.53 4.56 12.40
CA MET A 32 2.10 4.55 12.02
C MET A 32 1.52 5.96 11.88
N ALA A 33 2.07 6.95 12.61
CA ALA A 33 1.65 8.36 12.49
C ALA A 33 2.02 9.00 11.14
N ASP A 34 3.00 8.45 10.42
CA ASP A 34 3.39 8.92 9.08
C ASP A 34 2.54 8.30 7.96
N VAL A 35 1.55 7.49 8.35
CA VAL A 35 0.77 6.64 7.46
C VAL A 35 -0.70 6.99 7.52
N VAL A 36 -1.29 7.22 6.35
CA VAL A 36 -2.73 7.31 6.18
C VAL A 36 -3.24 5.95 5.72
N LEU A 37 -4.06 5.29 6.56
CA LEU A 37 -4.74 4.06 6.21
C LEU A 37 -6.06 4.38 5.51
N VAL A 38 -6.30 3.77 4.34
CA VAL A 38 -7.53 3.96 3.56
C VAL A 38 -8.17 2.60 3.30
N ASN A 39 -9.40 2.41 3.79
CA ASN A 39 -10.20 1.25 3.48
C ASN A 39 -11.05 1.51 2.24
N VAL A 40 -10.87 0.71 1.18
CA VAL A 40 -11.63 0.81 -0.05
C VAL A 40 -12.88 -0.07 0.06
N GLU A 41 -13.95 0.49 0.63
CA GLU A 41 -15.22 -0.21 0.85
C GLU A 41 -16.01 -0.46 -0.44
N SER A 42 -15.92 0.47 -1.40
CA SER A 42 -16.54 0.30 -2.72
C SER A 42 -15.85 -0.80 -3.52
N HIS A 43 -16.60 -1.51 -4.37
CA HIS A 43 -16.02 -2.42 -5.35
C HIS A 43 -15.16 -1.71 -6.40
N LEU A 44 -15.41 -0.41 -6.61
CA LEU A 44 -14.67 0.42 -7.54
C LEU A 44 -13.30 0.80 -6.98
N PRO A 45 -12.26 0.85 -7.83
CA PRO A 45 -10.95 1.30 -7.40
C PRO A 45 -10.96 2.80 -7.05
N VAL A 46 -10.04 3.21 -6.18
CA VAL A 46 -9.83 4.62 -5.83
C VAL A 46 -9.13 5.33 -6.97
N ALA A 47 -9.50 6.59 -7.22
CA ALA A 47 -8.79 7.40 -8.20
C ALA A 47 -7.40 7.86 -7.71
N LEU A 48 -6.34 7.61 -8.49
CA LEU A 48 -5.00 8.11 -8.12
C LEU A 48 -4.98 9.63 -8.01
N THR A 49 -5.71 10.32 -8.89
CA THR A 49 -5.86 11.77 -8.83
C THR A 49 -6.51 12.22 -7.52
N SER A 50 -7.49 11.48 -7.00
CA SER A 50 -8.08 11.73 -5.68
C SER A 50 -7.06 11.54 -4.56
N LEU A 51 -6.27 10.45 -4.56
CA LEU A 51 -5.23 10.25 -3.55
C LEU A 51 -4.20 11.38 -3.54
N ARG A 52 -3.81 11.86 -4.73
CA ARG A 52 -2.88 12.98 -4.84
C ARG A 52 -3.49 14.30 -4.36
N ARG A 53 -4.74 14.59 -4.74
CA ARG A 53 -5.42 15.86 -4.44
C ARG A 53 -5.87 15.96 -2.99
N GLU A 54 -6.42 14.88 -2.44
CA GLU A 54 -7.11 14.89 -1.15
C GLU A 54 -6.18 14.51 0.00
N LEU A 55 -5.18 13.64 -0.25
CA LEU A 55 -4.26 13.14 0.78
C LEU A 55 -2.81 13.58 0.56
N ALA A 56 -2.55 14.42 -0.47
CA ALA A 56 -1.21 14.81 -0.89
C ALA A 56 -0.26 13.61 -1.07
N ALA A 57 -0.80 12.44 -1.45
CA ALA A 57 -0.05 11.20 -1.48
C ALA A 57 1.12 11.30 -2.49
N THR A 58 2.31 10.86 -2.06
CA THR A 58 3.51 10.70 -2.91
C THR A 58 3.95 9.24 -3.00
N GLN A 59 3.51 8.42 -2.05
CA GLN A 59 3.84 7.00 -1.93
C GLN A 59 2.58 6.26 -1.52
N VAL A 60 2.16 5.29 -2.34
CA VAL A 60 0.97 4.46 -2.12
C VAL A 60 1.35 3.00 -2.18
N VAL A 61 1.05 2.23 -1.12
CA VAL A 61 1.15 0.77 -1.14
C VAL A 61 -0.25 0.19 -1.03
N ALA A 62 -0.64 -0.68 -1.95
CA ALA A 62 -1.96 -1.30 -1.99
C ALA A 62 -1.88 -2.79 -1.67
N PHE A 63 -2.49 -3.20 -0.57
CA PHE A 63 -2.60 -4.60 -0.18
C PHE A 63 -3.95 -5.17 -0.61
N GLY A 64 -3.95 -5.88 -1.73
CA GLY A 64 -5.17 -6.45 -2.32
C GLY A 64 -5.29 -6.17 -3.80
N ARG A 65 -6.47 -6.50 -4.36
CA ARG A 65 -6.73 -6.41 -5.80
C ARG A 65 -7.64 -5.23 -6.13
N ASN A 66 -7.40 -4.60 -7.28
CA ASN A 66 -8.27 -3.56 -7.85
C ASN A 66 -8.57 -2.39 -6.89
N LEU A 67 -7.54 -1.90 -6.18
CA LEU A 67 -7.69 -0.81 -5.21
C LEU A 67 -7.44 0.58 -5.81
N LEU A 68 -6.74 0.67 -6.95
CA LEU A 68 -6.36 1.92 -7.60
C LEU A 68 -6.75 1.90 -9.09
N ASP A 69 -7.31 3.01 -9.59
CA ASP A 69 -7.96 3.10 -10.91
C ASP A 69 -6.99 3.23 -12.09
N VAL A 70 -5.71 3.39 -11.80
CA VAL A 70 -4.67 3.58 -12.81
C VAL A 70 -4.23 2.23 -13.29
N ALA A 71 -4.86 1.79 -14.38
CA ALA A 71 -4.43 0.68 -15.23
C ALA A 71 -3.66 -0.41 -14.48
N VAL A 72 -4.41 -1.25 -13.74
CA VAL A 72 -3.97 -2.57 -13.25
C VAL A 72 -3.26 -3.39 -14.36
N ARG A 73 -3.42 -3.02 -15.64
CA ARG A 73 -2.72 -3.57 -16.80
C ARG A 73 -1.19 -3.38 -16.80
N ASN A 74 -0.64 -2.35 -16.14
CA ASN A 74 0.79 -2.02 -16.20
C ASN A 74 1.54 -2.22 -14.86
N THR A 75 0.83 -2.56 -13.77
CA THR A 75 1.45 -2.74 -12.46
C THR A 75 1.62 -4.21 -12.16
N GLN A 76 2.86 -4.68 -12.05
CA GLN A 76 3.15 -6.02 -11.56
C GLN A 76 3.16 -6.02 -10.03
N ILE A 77 2.56 -7.06 -9.43
CA ILE A 77 2.59 -7.23 -7.97
C ILE A 77 4.04 -7.31 -7.49
N TYR A 78 4.35 -6.56 -6.43
CA TYR A 78 5.68 -6.39 -5.84
C TYR A 78 6.70 -5.59 -6.66
N GLU A 79 6.30 -5.05 -7.81
CA GLU A 79 7.12 -4.12 -8.59
C GLU A 79 6.61 -2.69 -8.42
N PRO A 80 7.43 -1.78 -7.86
CA PRO A 80 7.02 -0.39 -7.70
C PRO A 80 6.98 0.30 -9.07
N VAL A 81 5.98 1.15 -9.27
CA VAL A 81 5.78 1.96 -10.46
C VAL A 81 5.81 3.43 -10.06
N GLN A 82 6.56 4.24 -10.80
CA GLN A 82 6.59 5.69 -10.63
C GLN A 82 5.70 6.37 -11.66
N PHE A 83 4.72 7.12 -11.18
CA PHE A 83 3.85 7.97 -11.98
C PHE A 83 4.41 9.40 -11.99
N THR A 84 5.34 9.67 -12.91
CA THR A 84 6.10 10.93 -12.96
C THR A 84 5.21 12.17 -13.10
N ILE A 85 4.13 12.09 -13.88
CA ILE A 85 3.20 13.22 -14.07
C ILE A 85 2.52 13.60 -12.76
N GLN A 86 2.20 12.62 -11.92
CA GLN A 86 1.51 12.83 -10.64
C GLN A 86 2.46 12.97 -9.45
N GLY A 87 3.77 12.75 -9.66
CA GLY A 87 4.77 12.77 -8.60
C GLY A 87 4.51 11.72 -7.53
N LEU A 88 4.04 10.53 -7.93
CA LEU A 88 3.56 9.48 -7.04
C LEU A 88 4.21 8.14 -7.38
N SER A 89 4.67 7.41 -6.37
CA SER A 89 5.11 6.02 -6.48
C SER A 89 4.04 5.07 -5.93
N TYR A 90 3.85 3.94 -6.59
CA TYR A 90 2.84 2.94 -6.27
C TYR A 90 3.43 1.54 -6.20
N LEU A 91 3.02 0.75 -5.21
CA LEU A 91 3.37 -0.66 -5.10
C LEU A 91 2.12 -1.49 -4.80
N ALA A 92 1.82 -2.44 -5.68
CA ALA A 92 0.78 -3.44 -5.42
C ALA A 92 1.36 -4.65 -4.66
N ALA A 93 0.61 -5.17 -3.70
CA ALA A 93 0.95 -6.33 -2.90
C ALA A 93 -0.25 -7.27 -2.76
N ALA A 94 0.00 -8.50 -2.28
CA ALA A 94 -1.10 -9.38 -1.89
C ALA A 94 -1.87 -8.78 -0.71
N GLU A 95 -3.02 -9.37 -0.40
CA GLU A 95 -3.82 -8.96 0.76
C GLU A 95 -2.97 -9.01 2.03
N ILE A 96 -3.19 -8.02 2.89
CA ILE A 96 -2.32 -7.76 4.03
C ILE A 96 -2.24 -8.96 4.99
N GLU A 97 -3.37 -9.63 5.21
CA GLU A 97 -3.47 -10.84 6.02
C GLU A 97 -2.63 -11.97 5.43
N MET A 98 -2.67 -12.18 4.11
CA MET A 98 -1.86 -13.19 3.44
C MET A 98 -0.36 -12.88 3.61
N VAL A 99 0.05 -11.63 3.40
CA VAL A 99 1.45 -11.23 3.56
C VAL A 99 1.89 -11.37 5.02
N GLU A 100 1.04 -11.01 5.98
CA GLU A 100 1.32 -11.12 7.41
C GLU A 100 1.60 -12.56 7.85
N TYR A 101 0.92 -13.56 7.29
CA TYR A 101 1.11 -14.96 7.67
C TYR A 101 2.06 -15.76 6.78
N ASP A 102 2.38 -15.29 5.57
CA ASP A 102 3.24 -16.00 4.63
C ASP A 102 4.65 -15.38 4.53
N VAL A 103 5.70 -16.14 4.88
CA VAL A 103 7.10 -15.69 4.82
C VAL A 103 7.57 -15.45 3.38
N SER A 104 7.13 -16.27 2.43
CA SER A 104 7.48 -16.13 1.02
C SER A 104 6.89 -14.85 0.44
N LEU A 105 5.65 -14.49 0.80
CA LEU A 105 5.05 -13.23 0.38
C LEU A 105 5.79 -12.01 0.96
N LYS A 106 6.21 -12.05 2.24
CA LYS A 106 7.06 -10.99 2.81
C LYS A 106 8.37 -10.82 2.05
N LYS A 107 9.04 -11.93 1.71
CA LYS A 107 10.28 -11.92 0.92
C LYS A 107 10.10 -11.35 -0.49
N ARG A 108 8.93 -11.55 -1.10
CA ARG A 108 8.60 -10.95 -2.40
C ARG A 108 8.28 -9.48 -2.29
N LEU A 109 7.57 -9.06 -1.24
CA LEU A 109 7.21 -7.67 -1.00
C LEU A 109 8.43 -6.78 -0.70
N TRP A 110 9.36 -7.29 0.12
CA TRP A 110 10.44 -6.49 0.68
C TRP A 110 11.31 -5.78 -0.38
N PRO A 111 11.81 -6.43 -1.45
CA PRO A 111 12.59 -5.74 -2.48
C PRO A 111 11.83 -4.60 -3.19
N GLY A 112 10.52 -4.73 -3.36
CA GLY A 112 9.68 -3.68 -3.92
C GLY A 112 9.58 -2.47 -2.99
N LEU A 113 9.43 -2.71 -1.68
CA LEU A 113 9.45 -1.65 -0.66
C LEU A 113 10.82 -0.97 -0.59
N GLN A 114 11.92 -1.73 -0.60
CA GLN A 114 13.27 -1.14 -0.55
C GLN A 114 13.51 -0.19 -1.72
N ARG A 115 13.23 -0.61 -2.96
CA ARG A 115 13.38 0.27 -4.13
C ARG A 115 12.50 1.51 -4.07
N MET A 116 11.29 1.39 -3.52
CA MET A 116 10.34 2.49 -3.45
C MET A 116 10.70 3.53 -2.37
N PHE A 117 11.31 3.12 -1.26
CA PHE A 117 11.51 3.96 -0.07
C PHE A 117 12.97 4.25 0.28
N LEU A 118 13.89 3.33 -0.05
CA LEU A 118 15.29 3.39 0.39
C LEU A 118 16.28 3.68 -0.75
N GLY A 119 15.87 3.49 -2.01
CA GLY A 119 16.73 3.67 -3.19
C GLY A 119 17.55 2.43 -3.50
#